data_AF-A0A3D6DFB0-F1
#
_entry.id   AF-A0A3D6DFB0-F1
#
_cell.length_a   1.000
_cell.length_b   1.000
_cell.length_c   1.000
_cell.angle_alpha   90.00
_cell.angle_beta   90.00
_cell.angle_gamma   90.00
#
_symmetry.space_group_name_H-M   'P 1'
#
loop_
_entity.id
_entity.type
_entity.pdbx_description
1 polymer ?
#
loop_
_entity_poly.entity_id
_entity_poly.type
_entity_poly.pdbx_seq_one_letter_code
_entity_poly.pdbx_strand_id
1 'polypeptide(L)'
;MGPYLRGMTQTIRMSFMAVAMFCTSISAQTTLLQENFDAGIFPDGWTQETLASDGGWLVGESADLQSQYWPIAPHGNMLATNDDGCDCDKSADYLITPAVDLSGVENAFFAFSSYFDGGSYEGNDESASVEYSLDGGDTWSVLQTLTGSEGIWEYEVIDLQDLIGESNVHLALNYGDGGGWLFGWAIDDVSVLEPGGLDLALIGLEAENTVLAPSDEDVAGTVVNLGLDTVYSYTVAWSMGSASGETTIDGVALGTTDSHSFSLNGVLPFDLSGGYTVAAEIVSVNGGSDDQASNNTQSVDVTAIFYGEYTGGKDLREYYYYEPSDAPDNCPLVFVMHGYTGTAESMVEWTGFNELADEFGFAVCYPQGTTDDSGEPFWNVGYAFHENEYVDDVEFVTGLKGL
;
A
#
# COMPACT_ATOMS: atom_id res chain seq x y z
N MET A 1 57.20 17.74 74.59
CA MET A 1 58.41 17.28 73.88
C MET A 1 58.06 17.16 72.40
N GLY A 2 58.82 17.84 71.53
CA GLY A 2 58.87 17.55 70.09
C GLY A 2 57.73 18.12 69.22
N PRO A 3 57.95 18.36 67.92
CA PRO A 3 57.73 19.68 67.32
C PRO A 3 56.83 19.71 66.08
N TYR A 4 56.56 20.95 65.63
CA TYR A 4 56.18 21.35 64.26
C TYR A 4 56.88 20.57 63.14
N LEU A 5 56.16 20.28 62.05
CA LEU A 5 56.61 20.23 60.64
C LEU A 5 55.34 20.16 59.76
N ARG A 6 54.93 21.23 59.05
CA ARG A 6 55.40 21.80 57.77
C ARG A 6 54.51 21.34 56.61
N GLY A 7 53.83 22.31 56.01
CA GLY A 7 52.84 22.10 54.95
C GLY A 7 53.43 21.66 53.61
N MET A 8 52.56 21.01 52.83
CA MET A 8 52.65 20.84 51.39
C MET A 8 51.29 21.25 50.82
N THR A 9 51.19 22.46 50.28
CA THR A 9 50.11 22.84 49.38
C THR A 9 50.45 22.31 47.99
N GLN A 10 49.76 21.25 47.56
CA GLN A 10 49.73 20.82 46.16
C GLN A 10 48.81 21.77 45.39
N THR A 11 49.40 22.51 44.46
CA THR A 11 48.65 23.33 43.50
C THR A 11 48.16 22.43 42.36
N ILE A 12 46.89 22.03 42.40
CA ILE A 12 46.24 21.34 41.27
C ILE A 12 45.99 22.39 40.18
N ARG A 13 46.69 22.25 39.04
CA ARG A 13 46.38 23.01 37.82
C ARG A 13 45.25 22.30 37.09
N MET A 14 44.04 22.86 37.17
CA MET A 14 42.91 22.47 36.34
C MET A 14 43.19 22.97 34.91
N SER A 15 43.41 22.04 33.99
CA SER A 15 43.48 22.34 32.55
C SER A 15 42.04 22.48 32.05
N PHE A 16 41.65 23.68 31.61
CA PHE A 16 40.40 23.89 30.88
C PHE A 16 40.57 23.31 29.47
N MET A 17 39.99 22.13 29.24
CA MET A 17 39.79 21.58 27.90
C MET A 17 38.55 22.25 27.32
N ALA A 18 38.74 23.13 26.34
CA ALA A 18 37.63 23.73 25.60
C ALA A 18 36.97 22.62 24.78
N VAL A 19 35.78 22.19 25.20
CA VAL A 19 34.88 21.39 24.36
C VAL A 19 34.31 22.34 23.32
N ALA A 20 34.77 22.21 22.07
CA ALA A 20 34.12 22.83 20.94
C ALA A 20 32.75 22.14 20.77
N MET A 21 31.69 22.80 21.22
CA MET A 21 30.33 22.48 20.79
C MET A 21 30.29 22.77 19.29
N PHE A 22 30.44 21.74 18.47
CA PHE A 22 29.93 21.79 17.10
C PHE A 22 28.41 21.79 17.24
N CYS A 23 27.77 22.94 17.03
CA CYS A 23 26.37 22.94 16.61
C CYS A 23 26.36 22.32 15.21
N THR A 24 26.11 21.02 15.14
CA THR A 24 25.58 20.43 13.91
C THR A 24 24.19 21.04 13.75
N SER A 25 24.03 21.89 12.75
CA SER A 25 22.71 22.29 12.29
C SER A 25 22.00 20.99 11.90
N ILE A 26 20.95 20.61 12.64
CA ILE A 26 20.01 19.61 12.17
C ILE A 26 19.24 20.33 11.06
N SER A 27 19.51 19.97 9.80
CA SER A 27 18.75 20.51 8.67
C SER A 27 17.49 19.67 8.58
N ALA A 28 16.39 20.18 9.13
CA ALA A 28 15.09 19.56 8.93
C ALA A 28 14.61 19.84 7.51
N GLN A 29 13.85 18.91 6.94
CA GLN A 29 13.10 19.12 5.71
C GLN A 29 12.17 20.34 5.86
N THR A 30 12.04 21.15 4.81
CA THR A 30 11.14 22.30 4.79
C THR A 30 9.92 22.00 3.93
N THR A 31 8.73 22.09 4.51
CA THR A 31 7.46 21.98 3.78
C THR A 31 7.08 23.33 3.16
N LEU A 32 6.99 23.39 1.83
CA LEU A 32 6.62 24.60 1.07
C LEU A 32 5.13 24.61 0.70
N LEU A 33 4.57 23.42 0.46
CA LEU A 33 3.15 23.16 0.27
C LEU A 33 2.83 21.78 0.84
N GLN A 34 1.67 21.62 1.49
CA GLN A 34 1.14 20.31 1.88
C GLN A 34 -0.38 20.37 1.92
N GLU A 35 -1.03 19.36 1.36
CA GLU A 35 -2.48 19.16 1.38
C GLU A 35 -2.78 17.67 1.35
N ASN A 36 -3.60 17.19 2.30
CA ASN A 36 -3.98 15.79 2.45
C ASN A 36 -5.49 15.58 2.37
N PHE A 37 -6.24 16.62 2.01
CA PHE A 37 -7.69 16.64 1.74
C PHE A 37 -8.61 16.13 2.88
N ASP A 38 -8.08 15.81 4.05
CA ASP A 38 -8.78 15.31 5.25
C ASP A 38 -9.93 16.20 5.72
N ALA A 39 -9.92 17.49 5.32
CA ALA A 39 -11.00 18.41 5.61
C ALA A 39 -12.30 18.09 4.84
N GLY A 40 -12.24 17.24 3.80
CA GLY A 40 -13.37 16.85 2.96
C GLY A 40 -13.98 18.01 2.18
N ILE A 41 -13.21 19.07 1.94
CA ILE A 41 -13.62 20.27 1.20
C ILE A 41 -12.51 20.68 0.23
N PHE A 42 -12.90 21.31 -0.88
CA PHE A 42 -11.92 21.77 -1.88
C PHE A 42 -10.95 22.76 -1.23
N PRO A 43 -9.62 22.57 -1.34
CA PRO A 43 -8.65 23.34 -0.56
C PRO A 43 -8.66 24.83 -0.85
N ASP A 44 -8.41 25.63 0.18
CA ASP A 44 -8.26 27.08 0.05
C ASP A 44 -7.02 27.43 -0.78
N GLY A 45 -7.18 28.32 -1.76
CA GLY A 45 -6.09 28.83 -2.61
C GLY A 45 -5.76 27.94 -3.81
N TRP A 46 -6.24 26.70 -3.83
CA TRP A 46 -6.23 25.87 -5.03
C TRP A 46 -7.29 26.35 -6.01
N THR A 47 -7.07 26.09 -7.29
CA THR A 47 -8.02 26.41 -8.36
C THR A 47 -8.12 25.25 -9.33
N GLN A 48 -9.10 25.28 -10.22
CA GLN A 48 -9.21 24.29 -11.28
C GLN A 48 -9.80 24.91 -12.54
N GLU A 49 -9.47 24.31 -13.68
CA GLU A 49 -10.05 24.59 -14.99
C GLU A 49 -10.58 23.29 -15.58
N THR A 50 -11.76 23.31 -16.17
CA THR A 50 -12.42 22.09 -16.65
C THR A 50 -13.42 22.40 -17.75
N LEU A 51 -13.60 21.46 -18.67
CA LEU A 51 -14.70 21.42 -19.64
C LEU A 51 -15.88 20.58 -19.15
N ALA A 52 -15.67 19.84 -18.06
CA ALA A 52 -16.59 18.86 -17.52
C ALA A 52 -17.83 19.53 -16.92
N SER A 53 -18.98 18.85 -17.05
CA SER A 53 -20.26 19.39 -16.58
C SER A 53 -20.54 19.15 -15.09
N ASP A 54 -19.74 18.28 -14.46
CA ASP A 54 -19.80 17.90 -13.05
C ASP A 54 -19.00 18.86 -12.14
N GLY A 55 -18.14 19.69 -12.73
CA GLY A 55 -17.29 20.63 -12.02
C GLY A 55 -15.81 20.24 -11.95
N GLY A 56 -15.39 19.18 -12.64
CA GLY A 56 -13.97 18.79 -12.77
C GLY A 56 -13.49 17.91 -11.62
N TRP A 57 -12.51 18.40 -10.87
CA TRP A 57 -11.95 17.74 -9.69
C TRP A 57 -12.87 17.91 -8.47
N LEU A 58 -13.25 16.78 -7.87
CA LEU A 58 -14.16 16.68 -6.73
C LEU A 58 -13.46 16.07 -5.51
N VAL A 59 -13.85 16.50 -4.32
CA VAL A 59 -13.30 16.04 -3.04
C VAL A 59 -14.27 15.08 -2.35
N GLY A 60 -13.74 14.02 -1.74
CA GLY A 60 -14.53 13.04 -1.00
C GLY A 60 -13.76 11.77 -0.70
N GLU A 61 -14.43 10.78 -0.13
CA GLU A 61 -13.87 9.43 0.03
C GLU A 61 -14.09 8.61 -1.25
N SER A 62 -13.41 7.46 -1.38
CA SER A 62 -13.54 6.58 -2.54
C SER A 62 -15.00 6.22 -2.85
N ALA A 63 -15.83 6.02 -1.83
CA ALA A 63 -17.24 5.69 -2.00
C ALA A 63 -18.08 6.81 -2.65
N ASP A 64 -17.64 8.06 -2.53
CA ASP A 64 -18.29 9.23 -3.13
C ASP A 64 -17.78 9.51 -4.55
N LEU A 65 -16.53 9.16 -4.83
CA LEU A 65 -15.80 9.55 -6.03
C LEU A 65 -15.70 8.45 -7.10
N GLN A 66 -15.84 7.18 -6.71
CA GLN A 66 -15.76 6.04 -7.64
C GLN A 66 -17.04 5.82 -8.45
N SER A 67 -16.96 4.94 -9.44
CA SER A 67 -18.09 4.52 -10.27
C SER A 67 -17.99 3.04 -10.65
N GLN A 68 -18.96 2.54 -11.43
CA GLN A 68 -19.10 1.10 -11.68
C GLN A 68 -17.90 0.52 -12.44
N TYR A 69 -17.34 1.28 -13.37
CA TYR A 69 -16.25 0.85 -14.24
C TYR A 69 -14.90 1.47 -13.85
N TRP A 70 -14.91 2.39 -12.89
CA TRP A 70 -13.71 2.92 -12.24
C TRP A 70 -13.86 2.88 -10.70
N PRO A 71 -13.60 1.72 -10.06
CA PRO A 71 -13.47 1.64 -8.62
C PRO A 71 -12.20 2.35 -8.16
N ILE A 72 -12.21 2.93 -6.95
CA ILE A 72 -11.03 3.55 -6.36
C ILE A 72 -10.72 2.85 -5.04
N ALA A 73 -9.49 2.38 -4.86
CA ALA A 73 -9.08 1.77 -3.59
C ALA A 73 -9.18 2.81 -2.44
N PRO A 74 -9.63 2.42 -1.23
CA PRO A 74 -9.74 3.33 -0.10
C PRO A 74 -8.43 4.06 0.22
N HIS A 75 -8.48 5.39 0.31
CA HIS A 75 -7.32 6.24 0.60
C HIS A 75 -7.74 7.53 1.33
N GLY A 76 -8.60 7.42 2.35
CA GLY A 76 -9.09 8.61 3.07
C GLY A 76 -9.93 9.55 2.20
N ASN A 77 -9.90 10.84 2.54
CA ASN A 77 -10.43 11.89 1.66
C ASN A 77 -9.38 12.23 0.61
N MET A 78 -9.80 12.35 -0.63
CA MET A 78 -8.93 12.60 -1.78
C MET A 78 -9.57 13.59 -2.74
N LEU A 79 -8.83 14.02 -3.76
CA LEU A 79 -9.39 14.67 -4.95
C LEU A 79 -9.44 13.66 -6.10
N ALA A 80 -10.54 13.63 -6.85
CA ALA A 80 -10.64 12.84 -8.06
C ALA A 80 -11.39 13.56 -9.17
N THR A 81 -11.02 13.27 -10.41
CA THR A 81 -11.83 13.55 -11.59
C THR A 81 -12.26 12.22 -12.22
N ASN A 82 -13.57 12.05 -12.44
CA ASN A 82 -14.18 10.76 -12.83
C ASN A 82 -15.07 10.92 -14.07
N ASP A 83 -14.57 10.49 -15.23
CA ASP A 83 -15.35 10.49 -16.46
C ASP A 83 -16.37 9.35 -16.49
N ASP A 84 -16.03 8.15 -16.02
CA ASP A 84 -16.94 6.99 -15.98
C ASP A 84 -18.30 7.37 -15.35
N GLY A 85 -18.24 8.09 -14.23
CA GLY A 85 -19.41 8.55 -13.49
C GLY A 85 -20.22 9.65 -14.18
N CYS A 86 -19.59 10.58 -14.90
CA CYS A 86 -20.29 11.75 -15.47
C CYS A 86 -20.62 11.62 -16.97
N ASP A 87 -19.84 10.84 -17.72
CA ASP A 87 -19.82 10.77 -19.19
C ASP A 87 -19.75 12.18 -19.81
N CYS A 88 -18.71 12.94 -19.43
CA CYS A 88 -18.60 14.37 -19.71
C CYS A 88 -17.19 14.74 -20.19
N ASP A 89 -17.06 15.82 -20.96
CA ASP A 89 -15.77 16.20 -21.58
C ASP A 89 -14.73 16.59 -20.52
N LYS A 90 -13.82 15.66 -20.20
CA LYS A 90 -12.71 15.83 -19.25
C LYS A 90 -11.37 16.01 -19.95
N SER A 91 -11.37 16.42 -21.22
CA SER A 91 -10.16 16.52 -22.05
C SER A 91 -9.17 17.63 -21.64
N ALA A 92 -9.50 18.40 -20.59
CA ALA A 92 -8.67 19.49 -20.05
C ALA A 92 -9.02 19.76 -18.57
N ASP A 93 -8.97 18.74 -17.72
CA ASP A 93 -9.24 18.86 -16.29
C ASP A 93 -7.96 19.18 -15.53
N TYR A 94 -7.76 20.47 -15.27
CA TYR A 94 -6.64 21.01 -14.50
C TYR A 94 -7.00 21.19 -13.03
N LEU A 95 -6.20 20.62 -12.14
CA LEU A 95 -6.15 21.00 -10.73
C LEU A 95 -4.86 21.78 -10.49
N ILE A 96 -4.96 23.01 -9.97
CA ILE A 96 -3.87 23.97 -9.91
C ILE A 96 -3.57 24.34 -8.46
N THR A 97 -2.31 24.17 -8.05
CA THR A 97 -1.84 24.54 -6.72
C THR A 97 -1.83 26.06 -6.51
N PRO A 98 -1.83 26.54 -5.25
CA PRO A 98 -1.37 27.90 -4.95
C PRO A 98 0.05 28.12 -5.48
N ALA A 99 0.43 29.39 -5.66
CA ALA A 99 1.79 29.73 -6.02
C ALA A 99 2.78 29.32 -4.91
N VAL A 100 3.84 28.63 -5.29
CA VAL A 100 4.96 28.24 -4.42
C VAL A 100 6.17 29.12 -4.73
N ASP A 101 6.84 29.61 -3.68
CA ASP A 101 8.06 30.41 -3.79
C ASP A 101 9.29 29.51 -3.63
N LEU A 102 9.99 29.23 -4.74
CA LEU A 102 11.22 28.45 -4.79
C LEU A 102 12.47 29.34 -4.88
N SER A 103 12.35 30.65 -4.69
CA SER A 103 13.47 31.59 -4.85
C SER A 103 14.49 31.55 -3.72
N GLY A 104 14.10 30.96 -2.58
CA GLY A 104 14.92 30.85 -1.37
C GLY A 104 15.42 29.45 -1.05
N VAL A 105 15.09 28.44 -1.86
CA VAL A 105 15.43 27.03 -1.60
C VAL A 105 16.56 26.55 -2.51
N GLU A 106 17.32 25.55 -2.05
CA GLU A 106 18.45 25.01 -2.82
C GLU A 106 18.06 23.76 -3.64
N ASN A 107 17.03 23.04 -3.19
CA ASN A 107 16.48 21.86 -3.83
C ASN A 107 14.98 21.78 -3.51
N ALA A 108 14.16 21.22 -4.39
CA ALA A 108 12.75 20.96 -4.13
C ALA A 108 12.23 19.83 -5.02
N PHE A 109 11.27 19.07 -4.52
CA PHE A 109 10.50 18.12 -5.30
C PHE A 109 9.01 18.24 -4.98
N PHE A 110 8.18 17.81 -5.92
CA PHE A 110 6.74 17.67 -5.79
C PHE A 110 6.41 16.19 -5.61
N ALA A 111 5.66 15.85 -4.57
CA ALA A 111 5.27 14.46 -4.30
C ALA A 111 3.78 14.34 -3.97
N PHE A 112 3.16 13.24 -4.38
CA PHE A 112 1.74 12.96 -4.16
C PHE A 112 1.41 11.49 -4.41
N SER A 113 0.36 11.00 -3.75
CA SER A 113 -0.26 9.70 -4.05
C SER A 113 -1.14 9.83 -5.29
N SER A 114 -1.09 8.85 -6.20
CA SER A 114 -1.73 8.87 -7.52
C SER A 114 -2.45 7.55 -7.79
N TYR A 115 -3.71 7.62 -8.24
CA TYR A 115 -4.50 6.48 -8.70
C TYR A 115 -5.03 6.78 -10.11
N PHE A 116 -4.32 6.31 -11.11
CA PHE A 116 -4.57 6.62 -12.52
C PHE A 116 -4.47 5.35 -13.36
N ASP A 117 -5.52 4.96 -14.08
CA ASP A 117 -5.51 3.68 -14.80
C ASP A 117 -4.79 3.76 -16.15
N GLY A 118 -4.73 4.93 -16.78
CA GLY A 118 -4.12 5.11 -18.09
C GLY A 118 -4.78 4.27 -19.18
N GLY A 119 -6.09 4.10 -19.09
CA GLY A 119 -6.87 3.20 -19.93
C GLY A 119 -7.16 3.73 -21.35
N SER A 120 -7.68 2.84 -22.19
CA SER A 120 -8.12 3.16 -23.56
C SER A 120 -9.47 2.55 -23.87
N TYR A 121 -10.38 3.33 -24.46
CA TYR A 121 -11.69 2.87 -24.88
C TYR A 121 -12.15 3.55 -26.18
N GLU A 122 -12.70 2.76 -27.11
CA GLU A 122 -13.21 3.21 -28.42
C GLU A 122 -12.27 4.12 -29.25
N GLY A 123 -10.97 4.06 -28.98
CA GLY A 123 -9.94 4.83 -29.69
C GLY A 123 -9.58 6.17 -29.05
N ASN A 124 -10.09 6.44 -27.84
CA ASN A 124 -9.59 7.48 -26.94
C ASN A 124 -8.68 6.84 -25.89
N ASP A 125 -7.70 7.62 -25.44
CA ASP A 125 -6.71 7.22 -24.44
C ASP A 125 -6.72 8.25 -23.31
N GLU A 126 -6.62 7.78 -22.07
CA GLU A 126 -6.43 8.66 -20.93
C GLU A 126 -5.03 9.26 -20.96
N SER A 127 -4.90 10.48 -20.44
CA SER A 127 -3.63 11.13 -20.21
C SER A 127 -3.61 11.82 -18.86
N ALA A 128 -2.48 11.70 -18.15
CA ALA A 128 -2.21 12.42 -16.92
C ALA A 128 -0.81 13.07 -17.00
N SER A 129 -0.72 14.36 -16.68
CA SER A 129 0.55 15.08 -16.59
C SER A 129 0.62 15.96 -15.37
N VAL A 130 1.86 16.15 -14.89
CA VAL A 130 2.21 17.23 -13.98
C VAL A 130 2.84 18.34 -14.80
N GLU A 131 2.30 19.55 -14.67
CA GLU A 131 2.67 20.74 -15.42
C GLU A 131 3.04 21.88 -14.47
N TYR A 132 3.74 22.88 -15.00
CA TYR A 132 4.06 24.09 -14.26
C TYR A 132 3.78 25.36 -15.06
N SER A 133 3.53 26.45 -14.34
CA SER A 133 3.37 27.80 -14.88
C SER A 133 4.17 28.82 -14.08
N LEU A 134 4.78 29.78 -14.78
CA LEU A 134 5.53 30.91 -14.23
C LEU A 134 4.85 32.26 -14.49
N ASP A 135 3.72 32.26 -15.18
CA ASP A 135 2.95 33.45 -15.58
C ASP A 135 1.56 33.50 -14.95
N GLY A 136 1.32 32.70 -13.90
CA GLY A 136 0.07 32.70 -13.14
C GLY A 136 -1.05 31.87 -13.79
N GLY A 137 -0.68 30.85 -14.55
CA GLY A 137 -1.60 29.93 -15.22
C GLY A 137 -1.94 30.31 -16.67
N ASP A 138 -1.34 31.37 -17.22
CA ASP A 138 -1.57 31.79 -18.62
C ASP A 138 -0.97 30.77 -19.61
N THR A 139 0.19 30.20 -19.29
CA THR A 139 0.82 29.11 -20.05
C THR A 139 1.38 28.01 -19.17
N TRP A 140 1.34 26.78 -19.68
CA TRP A 140 1.77 25.56 -19.00
C TRP A 140 2.88 24.83 -19.75
N SER A 141 3.82 24.28 -19.00
CA SER A 141 4.90 23.43 -19.50
C SER A 141 4.89 22.10 -18.74
N VAL A 142 5.07 20.99 -19.43
CA VAL A 142 5.02 19.64 -18.83
C VAL A 142 6.32 19.35 -18.06
N LEU A 143 6.20 18.97 -16.79
CA LEU A 143 7.29 18.37 -16.00
C LEU A 143 7.37 16.87 -16.27
N GLN A 144 6.25 16.17 -16.12
CA GLN A 144 6.17 14.72 -16.24
C GLN A 144 4.82 14.31 -16.83
N THR A 145 4.83 13.26 -17.65
CA THR A 145 3.62 12.53 -18.04
C THR A 145 3.62 11.22 -17.27
N LEU A 146 2.49 10.86 -16.68
CA LEU A 146 2.35 9.67 -15.86
C LEU A 146 1.97 8.47 -16.73
N THR A 147 2.32 7.28 -16.24
CA THR A 147 1.85 6.01 -16.79
C THR A 147 0.73 5.50 -15.89
N GLY A 148 -0.25 4.79 -16.46
CA GLY A 148 -1.31 4.19 -15.68
C GLY A 148 -0.80 3.05 -14.79
N SER A 149 -1.34 2.97 -13.57
CA SER A 149 -1.04 1.99 -12.54
C SER A 149 -2.03 0.81 -12.50
N GLU A 150 -2.99 0.77 -13.42
CA GLU A 150 -4.03 -0.29 -13.56
C GLU A 150 -4.76 -0.59 -12.24
N GLY A 151 -5.23 0.45 -11.55
CA GLY A 151 -6.07 0.31 -10.35
C GLY A 151 -5.31 0.18 -9.02
N ILE A 152 -4.06 0.67 -8.96
CA ILE A 152 -3.22 0.66 -7.75
C ILE A 152 -2.79 2.09 -7.39
N TRP A 153 -2.73 2.42 -6.10
CA TRP A 153 -2.13 3.68 -5.65
C TRP A 153 -0.61 3.65 -5.81
N GLU A 154 -0.06 4.63 -6.52
CA GLU A 154 1.37 4.88 -6.63
C GLU A 154 1.74 6.17 -5.89
N TYR A 155 3.02 6.35 -5.56
CA TYR A 155 3.54 7.57 -4.95
C TYR A 155 4.54 8.24 -5.90
N GLU A 156 4.14 9.37 -6.46
CA GLU A 156 4.91 10.12 -7.44
C GLU A 156 5.88 11.07 -6.75
N VAL A 157 7.11 11.17 -7.25
CA VAL A 157 8.12 12.15 -6.77
C VAL A 157 8.81 12.78 -7.98
N ILE A 158 8.57 14.08 -8.17
CA ILE A 158 8.99 14.84 -9.35
C ILE A 158 9.96 15.93 -8.92
N ASP A 159 11.18 15.89 -9.47
CA ASP A 159 12.22 16.89 -9.23
C ASP A 159 11.82 18.28 -9.79
N LEU A 160 11.98 19.33 -8.99
CA LEU A 160 11.72 20.72 -9.37
C LEU A 160 13.01 21.54 -9.57
N GLN A 161 14.16 20.89 -9.71
CA GLN A 161 15.48 21.54 -9.82
C GLN A 161 15.54 22.64 -10.90
N ASP A 162 14.83 22.46 -12.02
CA ASP A 162 14.77 23.44 -13.11
C ASP A 162 13.94 24.69 -12.78
N LEU A 163 13.15 24.66 -11.70
CA LEU A 163 12.29 25.75 -11.23
C LEU A 163 12.88 26.50 -10.03
N ILE A 164 14.01 26.03 -9.49
CA ILE A 164 14.69 26.67 -8.36
C ILE A 164 15.12 28.10 -8.72
N GLY A 165 14.83 29.05 -7.83
CA GLY A 165 15.06 30.47 -8.06
C GLY A 165 13.81 31.26 -8.46
N GLU A 166 12.74 30.59 -8.87
CA GLU A 166 11.47 31.23 -9.24
C GLU A 166 10.59 31.50 -8.00
N SER A 167 9.95 32.67 -7.95
CA SER A 167 9.19 33.12 -6.77
C SER A 167 7.68 32.93 -6.87
N ASN A 168 7.21 32.45 -8.02
CA ASN A 168 5.78 32.32 -8.32
C ASN A 168 5.56 31.13 -9.26
N VAL A 169 5.71 29.92 -8.73
CA VAL A 169 5.52 28.67 -9.46
C VAL A 169 4.14 28.12 -9.14
N HIS A 170 3.30 27.91 -10.15
CA HIS A 170 2.12 27.07 -10.00
C HIS A 170 2.44 25.68 -10.56
N LEU A 171 1.99 24.64 -9.87
CA LEU A 171 1.96 23.28 -10.36
C LEU A 171 0.52 22.92 -10.73
N ALA A 172 0.35 22.07 -11.74
CA ALA A 172 -0.95 21.54 -12.08
C ALA A 172 -0.91 20.03 -12.34
N LEU A 173 -1.98 19.36 -11.94
CA LEU A 173 -2.28 17.98 -12.30
C LEU A 173 -3.36 18.05 -13.39
N ASN A 174 -3.01 17.62 -14.59
CA ASN A 174 -3.82 17.75 -15.78
C ASN A 174 -4.27 16.35 -16.26
N TYR A 175 -5.57 16.09 -16.18
CA TYR A 175 -6.21 14.90 -16.70
C TYR A 175 -6.84 15.18 -18.07
N GLY A 176 -6.80 14.19 -18.95
CA GLY A 176 -7.48 14.21 -20.24
C GLY A 176 -8.06 12.85 -20.62
N ASP A 177 -9.31 12.85 -21.07
CA ASP A 177 -10.06 11.68 -21.56
C ASP A 177 -10.06 11.55 -23.11
N GLY A 178 -9.35 12.42 -23.82
CA GLY A 178 -9.40 12.49 -25.28
C GLY A 178 -10.76 12.92 -25.87
N GLY A 179 -11.70 13.36 -25.04
CA GLY A 179 -13.05 13.81 -25.39
C GLY A 179 -14.09 12.70 -25.53
N GLY A 180 -13.84 11.51 -24.99
CA GLY A 180 -14.80 10.41 -24.96
C GLY A 180 -14.77 9.68 -23.62
N TRP A 181 -15.75 8.81 -23.41
CA TRP A 181 -15.93 8.10 -22.15
C TRP A 181 -14.75 7.20 -21.77
N LEU A 182 -14.12 7.48 -20.63
CA LEU A 182 -13.01 6.73 -20.01
C LEU A 182 -13.22 6.60 -18.49
N PHE A 183 -12.16 6.67 -17.69
CA PHE A 183 -12.16 6.33 -16.27
C PHE A 183 -11.98 7.57 -15.41
N GLY A 184 -10.75 7.88 -14.98
CA GLY A 184 -10.47 9.01 -14.11
C GLY A 184 -9.05 9.02 -13.54
N TRP A 185 -8.82 10.00 -12.67
CA TRP A 185 -7.59 10.13 -11.90
C TRP A 185 -7.90 10.65 -10.50
N ALA A 186 -7.46 9.93 -9.47
CA ALA A 186 -7.53 10.36 -8.08
C ALA A 186 -6.13 10.64 -7.51
N ILE A 187 -6.05 11.60 -6.58
CA ILE A 187 -4.80 12.02 -5.94
C ILE A 187 -5.01 12.30 -4.46
N ASP A 188 -3.94 12.12 -3.69
CA ASP A 188 -3.89 12.43 -2.27
C ASP A 188 -2.46 12.81 -1.82
N ASP A 189 -2.28 13.21 -0.56
CA ASP A 189 -0.98 13.44 0.09
C ASP A 189 -0.04 14.37 -0.69
N VAL A 190 -0.57 15.47 -1.22
CA VAL A 190 0.18 16.39 -2.07
C VAL A 190 1.15 17.23 -1.24
N SER A 191 2.41 17.28 -1.65
CA SER A 191 3.44 18.09 -1.00
C SER A 191 4.47 18.68 -1.97
N VAL A 192 4.98 19.86 -1.63
CA VAL A 192 6.22 20.40 -2.19
C VAL A 192 7.20 20.57 -1.04
N LEU A 193 8.34 19.89 -1.13
CA LEU A 193 9.30 19.78 -0.03
C LEU A 193 10.69 20.22 -0.52
N GLU A 194 11.39 20.98 0.32
CA GLU A 194 12.85 21.11 0.23
C GLU A 194 13.48 20.03 1.14
N PRO A 195 14.25 19.08 0.57
CA PRO A 195 14.83 17.97 1.32
C PRO A 195 15.82 18.45 2.38
N GLY A 196 15.82 17.76 3.52
CA GLY A 196 16.81 17.95 4.59
C GLY A 196 16.99 16.67 5.38
N GLY A 197 18.20 16.45 5.90
CA GLY A 197 18.48 15.30 6.77
C GLY A 197 18.30 13.95 6.09
N LEU A 198 18.02 12.91 6.89
CA LEU A 198 17.67 11.57 6.45
C LEU A 198 16.15 11.40 6.51
N ASP A 199 15.53 11.04 5.39
CA ASP A 199 14.09 10.76 5.30
C ASP A 199 13.87 9.67 4.25
N LEU A 200 13.67 8.43 4.70
CA LEU A 200 13.42 7.27 3.85
C LEU A 200 11.98 6.79 4.07
N ALA A 201 11.08 7.28 3.24
CA ALA A 201 9.67 6.92 3.28
C ALA A 201 9.44 5.50 2.75
N LEU A 202 8.58 4.74 3.41
CA LEU A 202 8.00 3.51 2.89
C LEU A 202 6.71 3.86 2.15
N ILE A 203 6.76 3.81 0.83
CA ILE A 203 5.69 4.29 -0.06
C ILE A 203 4.82 3.18 -0.65
N GLY A 204 5.21 1.92 -0.45
CA GLY A 204 4.43 0.77 -0.89
C GLY A 204 4.81 -0.48 -0.12
N LEU A 205 3.81 -1.32 0.13
CA LEU A 205 3.96 -2.64 0.72
C LEU A 205 3.07 -3.60 -0.09
N GLU A 206 3.60 -4.76 -0.41
CA GLU A 206 2.96 -5.76 -1.25
C GLU A 206 3.10 -7.13 -0.61
N ALA A 207 1.98 -7.85 -0.54
CA ALA A 207 1.89 -9.26 -0.20
C ALA A 207 0.77 -9.87 -1.05
N GLU A 208 0.79 -11.20 -1.20
CA GLU A 208 -0.31 -11.90 -1.87
C GLU A 208 -1.63 -11.66 -1.14
N ASN A 209 -2.66 -11.20 -1.84
CA ASN A 209 -3.97 -10.89 -1.24
C ASN A 209 -4.64 -12.13 -0.63
N THR A 210 -4.36 -13.31 -1.19
CA THR A 210 -4.90 -14.58 -0.74
C THR A 210 -3.87 -15.69 -0.83
N VAL A 211 -3.70 -16.45 0.26
CA VAL A 211 -2.65 -17.46 0.41
C VAL A 211 -3.22 -18.77 0.96
N LEU A 212 -2.51 -19.88 0.75
CA LEU A 212 -2.88 -21.19 1.31
C LEU A 212 -2.05 -21.49 2.57
N ALA A 213 -2.70 -21.59 3.72
CA ALA A 213 -2.07 -22.08 4.95
C ALA A 213 -2.08 -23.63 5.00
N PRO A 214 -1.06 -24.30 5.57
CA PRO A 214 0.17 -23.71 6.09
C PRO A 214 1.16 -23.36 4.97
N SER A 215 1.68 -22.13 4.98
CA SER A 215 2.75 -21.69 4.07
C SER A 215 3.63 -20.60 4.69
N ASP A 216 4.80 -20.37 4.09
CA ASP A 216 5.64 -19.21 4.35
C ASP A 216 5.67 -18.37 3.08
N GLU A 217 5.21 -17.12 3.16
CA GLU A 217 5.08 -16.23 2.00
C GLU A 217 6.05 -15.05 2.06
N ASP A 218 6.20 -14.38 0.91
CA ASP A 218 7.06 -13.23 0.72
C ASP A 218 6.33 -11.93 1.11
N VAL A 219 7.10 -10.90 1.49
CA VAL A 219 6.61 -9.52 1.57
C VAL A 219 7.59 -8.61 0.85
N ALA A 220 7.06 -7.74 -0.02
CA ALA A 220 7.84 -6.79 -0.80
C ALA A 220 7.39 -5.36 -0.50
N GLY A 221 8.21 -4.39 -0.85
CA GLY A 221 7.85 -2.99 -0.69
C GLY A 221 8.79 -2.06 -1.41
N THR A 222 8.39 -0.79 -1.48
CA THR A 222 9.18 0.27 -2.13
C THR A 222 9.44 1.40 -1.15
N VAL A 223 10.70 1.82 -1.07
CA VAL A 223 11.12 3.01 -0.35
C VAL A 223 11.56 4.10 -1.31
N VAL A 224 11.44 5.36 -0.88
CA VAL A 224 12.00 6.53 -1.59
C VAL A 224 12.70 7.45 -0.60
N ASN A 225 13.87 7.96 -0.98
CA ASN A 225 14.59 8.92 -0.16
C ASN A 225 14.05 10.34 -0.40
N LEU A 226 13.24 10.84 0.52
CA LEU A 226 12.72 12.22 0.54
C LEU A 226 13.67 13.19 1.27
N GLY A 227 14.78 12.66 1.80
CA GLY A 227 15.83 13.41 2.49
C GLY A 227 16.92 13.94 1.55
N LEU A 228 17.83 14.74 2.12
CA LEU A 228 18.99 15.27 1.41
C LEU A 228 20.20 14.33 1.51
N ASP A 229 20.34 13.64 2.64
CA ASP A 229 21.45 12.75 2.89
C ASP A 229 21.28 11.44 2.12
N THR A 230 22.37 10.96 1.49
CA THR A 230 22.36 9.69 0.75
C THR A 230 22.13 8.51 1.70
N VAL A 231 21.19 7.62 1.34
CA VAL A 231 20.93 6.37 2.06
C VAL A 231 21.79 5.24 1.49
N TYR A 232 22.61 4.62 2.34
CA TYR A 232 23.48 3.49 2.02
C TYR A 232 23.00 2.15 2.60
N SER A 233 22.17 2.23 3.64
CA SER A 233 21.49 1.08 4.23
C SER A 233 20.24 1.48 5.00
N TYR A 234 19.33 0.53 5.15
CA TYR A 234 18.14 0.67 6.01
C TYR A 234 17.69 -0.68 6.55
N THR A 235 16.94 -0.68 7.65
CA THR A 235 16.35 -1.89 8.26
C THR A 235 14.84 -1.83 8.18
N VAL A 236 14.25 -2.85 7.56
CA VAL A 236 12.81 -3.08 7.53
C VAL A 236 12.45 -4.03 8.66
N ALA A 237 11.58 -3.59 9.56
CA ALA A 237 10.88 -4.45 10.50
C ALA A 237 9.52 -4.82 9.93
N TRP A 238 9.09 -6.07 10.04
CA TRP A 238 7.75 -6.50 9.68
C TRP A 238 7.06 -7.18 10.85
N SER A 239 5.73 -7.15 10.86
CA SER A 239 4.90 -7.82 11.85
C SER A 239 3.60 -8.34 11.25
N MET A 240 3.15 -9.49 11.75
CA MET A 240 1.89 -10.14 11.37
C MET A 240 1.36 -10.92 12.58
N GLY A 241 0.27 -10.45 13.18
CA GLY A 241 -0.25 -11.02 14.43
C GLY A 241 0.81 -11.04 15.54
N SER A 242 1.25 -12.23 15.97
CA SER A 242 2.34 -12.39 16.94
C SER A 242 3.72 -12.64 16.32
N ALA A 243 3.79 -12.84 15.00
CA ALA A 243 5.03 -13.03 14.28
C ALA A 243 5.65 -11.66 13.92
N SER A 244 6.97 -11.58 13.94
CA SER A 244 7.72 -10.41 13.51
C SER A 244 9.15 -10.76 13.14
N GLY A 245 9.79 -9.87 12.38
CA GLY A 245 11.18 -10.00 11.98
C GLY A 245 11.77 -8.67 11.53
N GLU A 246 13.10 -8.65 11.38
CA GLU A 246 13.84 -7.49 10.88
C GLU A 246 14.86 -7.94 9.84
N THR A 247 15.00 -7.18 8.75
CA THR A 247 16.04 -7.39 7.74
C THR A 247 16.71 -6.07 7.41
N THR A 248 18.04 -6.04 7.49
CA THR A 248 18.85 -4.91 7.03
C THR A 248 19.20 -5.10 5.56
N ILE A 249 18.91 -4.07 4.77
CA ILE A 249 19.27 -3.94 3.37
C ILE A 249 20.46 -2.97 3.30
N ASP A 250 21.59 -3.48 2.81
CA ASP A 250 22.85 -2.75 2.71
C ASP A 250 23.32 -2.67 1.25
N GLY A 251 24.19 -1.71 0.96
CA GLY A 251 24.85 -1.61 -0.35
C GLY A 251 24.02 -0.87 -1.42
N VAL A 252 22.96 -0.19 -0.99
CA VAL A 252 22.26 0.82 -1.78
C VAL A 252 23.03 2.13 -1.77
N ALA A 253 22.63 3.08 -2.61
CA ALA A 253 23.16 4.44 -2.64
C ALA A 253 22.06 5.37 -3.19
N LEU A 254 21.02 5.59 -2.39
CA LEU A 254 19.85 6.38 -2.78
C LEU A 254 20.12 7.85 -2.49
N GLY A 255 20.30 8.66 -3.53
CA GLY A 255 20.23 10.11 -3.44
C GLY A 255 18.81 10.59 -3.18
N THR A 256 18.61 11.90 -3.06
CA THR A 256 17.26 12.49 -3.00
C THR A 256 16.45 12.02 -4.20
N THR A 257 15.18 11.68 -3.96
CA THR A 257 14.18 11.14 -4.89
C THR A 257 14.48 9.75 -5.48
N ASP A 258 15.64 9.17 -5.21
CA ASP A 258 15.92 7.80 -5.62
C ASP A 258 15.06 6.81 -4.83
N SER A 259 14.48 5.84 -5.55
CA SER A 259 13.66 4.77 -4.99
C SER A 259 14.39 3.43 -4.98
N HIS A 260 13.94 2.52 -4.13
CA HIS A 260 14.41 1.14 -4.11
C HIS A 260 13.31 0.17 -3.66
N SER A 261 13.12 -0.89 -4.43
CA SER A 261 12.21 -1.99 -4.08
C SER A 261 12.96 -3.13 -3.38
N PHE A 262 12.38 -3.67 -2.32
CA PHE A 262 12.91 -4.81 -1.57
C PHE A 262 11.93 -5.98 -1.57
N SER A 263 12.44 -7.19 -1.32
CA SER A 263 11.65 -8.40 -1.12
C SER A 263 12.26 -9.22 0.01
N LEU A 264 11.43 -9.59 0.98
CA LEU A 264 11.77 -10.44 2.12
C LEU A 264 11.10 -11.80 1.92
N ASN A 265 11.88 -12.80 1.53
CA ASN A 265 11.30 -14.06 1.05
C ASN A 265 11.01 -15.05 2.19
N GLY A 266 9.82 -15.64 2.19
CA GLY A 266 9.37 -16.67 3.12
C GLY A 266 9.42 -16.22 4.58
N VAL A 267 9.11 -14.94 4.83
CA VAL A 267 9.17 -14.37 6.18
C VAL A 267 7.80 -14.33 6.86
N LEU A 268 6.70 -14.47 6.11
CA LEU A 268 5.35 -14.42 6.65
C LEU A 268 4.81 -15.85 6.88
N PRO A 269 4.79 -16.38 8.12
CA PRO A 269 4.27 -17.71 8.41
C PRO A 269 2.74 -17.69 8.54
N PHE A 270 2.04 -18.24 7.56
CA PHE A 270 0.60 -18.45 7.60
C PHE A 270 0.30 -19.86 8.10
N ASP A 271 0.12 -20.04 9.41
CA ASP A 271 -0.13 -21.37 10.00
C ASP A 271 -1.60 -21.80 9.94
N LEU A 272 -2.52 -20.84 9.92
CA LEU A 272 -3.98 -21.04 10.04
C LEU A 272 -4.73 -20.18 9.01
N SER A 273 -6.02 -20.43 8.85
CA SER A 273 -6.89 -19.56 8.06
C SER A 273 -7.25 -18.27 8.81
N GLY A 274 -7.69 -17.26 8.06
CA GLY A 274 -8.28 -16.03 8.58
C GLY A 274 -7.74 -14.79 7.88
N GLY A 275 -8.23 -13.63 8.30
CA GLY A 275 -7.66 -12.33 7.92
C GLY A 275 -6.45 -11.95 8.76
N TYR A 276 -5.39 -11.49 8.10
CA TYR A 276 -4.14 -11.03 8.70
C TYR A 276 -3.80 -9.64 8.18
N THR A 277 -3.41 -8.73 9.08
CA THR A 277 -2.75 -7.48 8.68
C THR A 277 -1.25 -7.67 8.78
N VAL A 278 -0.56 -7.50 7.66
CA VAL A 278 0.89 -7.45 7.55
C VAL A 278 1.30 -5.98 7.58
N ALA A 279 2.17 -5.61 8.53
CA ALA A 279 2.71 -4.26 8.62
C ALA A 279 4.23 -4.29 8.48
N ALA A 280 4.79 -3.26 7.85
CA ALA A 280 6.23 -3.03 7.77
C ALA A 280 6.59 -1.61 8.20
N GLU A 281 7.76 -1.44 8.81
CA GLU A 281 8.29 -0.17 9.31
C GLU A 281 9.79 -0.05 8.98
N ILE A 282 10.21 1.13 8.50
CA ILE A 282 11.63 1.50 8.42
C ILE A 282 12.10 1.92 9.82
N VAL A 283 12.86 1.04 10.49
CA VAL A 283 13.28 1.24 11.90
C VAL A 283 14.69 1.81 12.03
N SER A 284 15.48 1.79 10.96
CA SER A 284 16.80 2.42 10.93
C SER A 284 17.23 2.79 9.52
N VAL A 285 17.88 3.95 9.38
CA VAL A 285 18.47 4.45 8.13
C VAL A 285 19.92 4.82 8.40
N ASN A 286 20.85 4.28 7.60
CA ASN A 286 22.31 4.44 7.79
C ASN A 286 22.81 4.07 9.22
N GLY A 287 22.11 3.17 9.91
CA GLY A 287 22.39 2.79 11.29
C GLY A 287 21.96 3.81 12.35
N GLY A 288 21.26 4.87 11.94
CA GLY A 288 20.62 5.88 12.79
C GLY A 288 19.09 5.82 12.74
N SER A 289 18.45 6.83 13.29
CA SER A 289 17.01 7.07 13.14
C SER A 289 16.73 7.80 11.83
N ASP A 290 15.54 7.57 11.31
CA ASP A 290 14.93 8.45 10.30
C ASP A 290 14.48 9.77 10.95
N ASP A 291 14.63 10.90 10.28
CA ASP A 291 14.18 12.20 10.77
C ASP A 291 12.65 12.38 10.63
N GLN A 292 11.98 11.67 9.71
CA GLN A 292 10.53 11.75 9.45
C GLN A 292 9.78 10.43 9.69
N ALA A 293 9.78 9.95 10.94
CA ALA A 293 9.15 8.67 11.30
C ALA A 293 7.66 8.47 10.92
N SER A 294 6.92 9.51 10.53
CA SER A 294 5.50 9.40 10.16
C SER A 294 5.24 8.71 8.82
N ASN A 295 6.24 8.62 7.94
CA ASN A 295 6.12 7.97 6.62
C ASN A 295 6.87 6.62 6.56
N ASN A 296 7.27 6.08 7.71
CA ASN A 296 8.09 4.87 7.78
C ASN A 296 7.26 3.58 7.71
N THR A 297 5.93 3.66 7.86
CA THR A 297 5.07 2.51 8.11
C THR A 297 4.01 2.35 7.03
N GLN A 298 3.81 1.11 6.58
CA GLN A 298 2.75 0.70 5.67
C GLN A 298 2.14 -0.63 6.15
N SER A 299 0.91 -0.92 5.71
CA SER A 299 0.26 -2.19 6.00
C SER A 299 -0.62 -2.67 4.84
N VAL A 300 -0.74 -3.99 4.71
CA VAL A 300 -1.63 -4.67 3.77
C VAL A 300 -2.37 -5.79 4.48
N ASP A 301 -3.60 -6.07 4.05
CA ASP A 301 -4.40 -7.17 4.56
C ASP A 301 -4.30 -8.38 3.64
N VAL A 302 -4.15 -9.56 4.23
CA VAL A 302 -3.99 -10.86 3.55
C VAL A 302 -5.02 -11.84 4.09
N THR A 303 -5.68 -12.56 3.19
CA THR A 303 -6.59 -13.66 3.56
C THR A 303 -5.89 -15.01 3.43
N ALA A 304 -5.76 -15.76 4.52
CA ALA A 304 -5.25 -17.13 4.47
C ALA A 304 -6.40 -18.14 4.46
N ILE A 305 -6.33 -19.12 3.56
CA ILE A 305 -7.25 -20.25 3.51
C ILE A 305 -6.47 -21.50 3.89
N PHE A 306 -6.95 -22.24 4.89
CA PHE A 306 -6.27 -23.45 5.31
C PHE A 306 -6.56 -24.60 4.33
N TYR A 307 -5.50 -25.17 3.77
CA TYR A 307 -5.54 -26.38 2.96
C TYR A 307 -5.12 -27.58 3.81
N GLY A 308 -5.98 -28.58 3.87
CA GLY A 308 -5.77 -29.75 4.71
C GLY A 308 -6.01 -31.07 3.99
N GLU A 309 -5.33 -32.11 4.48
CA GLU A 309 -5.56 -33.49 4.08
C GLU A 309 -6.19 -34.28 5.23
N TYR A 310 -7.30 -34.94 4.95
CA TYR A 310 -7.97 -35.89 5.82
C TYR A 310 -7.49 -37.32 5.53
N THR A 311 -6.92 -37.94 6.56
CA THR A 311 -6.35 -39.30 6.51
C THR A 311 -7.14 -40.32 7.34
N GLY A 312 -8.28 -39.90 7.92
CA GLY A 312 -9.06 -40.75 8.83
C GLY A 312 -9.90 -41.83 8.14
N GLY A 313 -10.14 -41.69 6.83
CA GLY A 313 -10.90 -42.63 6.01
C GLY A 313 -10.01 -43.62 5.26
N LYS A 314 -10.61 -44.37 4.33
CA LYS A 314 -9.85 -45.29 3.45
C LYS A 314 -8.99 -44.56 2.42
N ASP A 315 -9.49 -43.43 1.94
CA ASP A 315 -8.85 -42.62 0.91
C ASP A 315 -8.32 -41.33 1.53
N LEU A 316 -7.20 -40.83 1.00
CA LEU A 316 -6.72 -39.48 1.29
C LEU A 316 -7.69 -38.49 0.65
N ARG A 317 -8.20 -37.53 1.44
CA ARG A 317 -9.18 -36.56 0.97
C ARG A 317 -8.74 -35.15 1.32
N GLU A 318 -8.89 -34.23 0.38
CA GLU A 318 -8.46 -32.84 0.55
C GLU A 318 -9.66 -31.99 0.98
N TYR A 319 -9.39 -30.89 1.68
CA TYR A 319 -10.38 -29.88 2.01
C TYR A 319 -9.72 -28.52 2.16
N TYR A 320 -10.51 -27.47 1.91
CA TYR A 320 -10.17 -26.11 2.32
C TYR A 320 -11.03 -25.73 3.52
N TYR A 321 -10.47 -24.90 4.38
CA TYR A 321 -11.09 -24.41 5.59
C TYR A 321 -10.82 -22.93 5.76
N TYR A 322 -11.86 -22.19 6.12
CA TYR A 322 -11.77 -20.78 6.42
C TYR A 322 -12.51 -20.48 7.72
N GLU A 323 -11.78 -19.93 8.68
CA GLU A 323 -12.31 -19.40 9.93
C GLU A 323 -11.79 -17.98 10.09
N PRO A 324 -12.68 -16.98 10.23
CA PRO A 324 -12.29 -15.62 10.54
C PRO A 324 -11.44 -15.56 11.81
N SER A 325 -10.42 -14.72 11.83
CA SER A 325 -9.49 -14.63 12.97
C SER A 325 -10.17 -14.07 14.25
N ASP A 326 -11.31 -13.41 14.11
CA ASP A 326 -12.16 -12.90 15.17
C ASP A 326 -13.44 -13.72 15.41
N ALA A 327 -13.56 -14.90 14.78
CA ALA A 327 -14.70 -15.78 14.95
C ALA A 327 -14.90 -16.17 16.43
N PRO A 328 -16.15 -16.23 16.93
CA PRO A 328 -16.40 -16.66 18.30
C PRO A 328 -16.00 -18.11 18.55
N ASP A 329 -15.53 -18.43 19.76
CA ASP A 329 -15.31 -19.81 20.19
C ASP A 329 -16.54 -20.70 19.89
N ASN A 330 -16.33 -21.84 19.22
CA ASN A 330 -17.38 -22.75 18.77
C ASN A 330 -18.40 -22.10 17.82
N CYS A 331 -17.92 -21.23 16.93
CA CYS A 331 -18.74 -20.72 15.83
C CYS A 331 -19.35 -21.88 15.01
N PRO A 332 -20.49 -21.68 14.35
CA PRO A 332 -21.06 -22.71 13.48
C PRO A 332 -20.09 -23.07 12.36
N LEU A 333 -20.02 -24.36 11.98
CA LEU A 333 -19.32 -24.81 10.79
C LEU A 333 -20.32 -25.01 9.64
N VAL A 334 -20.08 -24.34 8.52
CA VAL A 334 -20.85 -24.48 7.27
C VAL A 334 -20.07 -25.31 6.27
N PHE A 335 -20.70 -26.32 5.68
CA PHE A 335 -20.14 -27.11 4.60
C PHE A 335 -20.63 -26.60 3.25
N VAL A 336 -19.70 -26.27 2.36
CA VAL A 336 -19.98 -25.84 0.99
C VAL A 336 -19.49 -26.91 0.02
N MET A 337 -20.43 -27.58 -0.65
CA MET A 337 -20.15 -28.75 -1.49
C MET A 337 -20.18 -28.35 -2.98
N HIS A 338 -19.19 -28.78 -3.76
CA HIS A 338 -19.23 -28.63 -5.22
C HIS A 338 -20.15 -29.66 -5.87
N GLY A 339 -20.64 -29.37 -7.09
CA GLY A 339 -21.38 -30.32 -7.92
C GLY A 339 -20.47 -31.32 -8.66
N TYR A 340 -21.06 -32.23 -9.46
CA TYR A 340 -20.27 -33.06 -10.39
C TYR A 340 -19.41 -32.17 -11.29
N THR A 341 -18.17 -32.60 -11.57
CA THR A 341 -17.12 -31.86 -12.31
C THR A 341 -16.58 -30.59 -11.64
N GLY A 342 -17.10 -30.20 -10.47
CA GLY A 342 -16.62 -29.03 -9.73
C GLY A 342 -15.45 -29.35 -8.81
N THR A 343 -14.80 -28.34 -8.25
CA THR A 343 -13.71 -28.49 -7.26
C THR A 343 -14.01 -27.70 -5.98
N ALA A 344 -13.42 -28.10 -4.86
CA ALA A 344 -13.49 -27.35 -3.61
C ALA A 344 -12.86 -25.96 -3.78
N GLU A 345 -11.73 -25.86 -4.47
CA GLU A 345 -11.09 -24.60 -4.86
C GLU A 345 -12.07 -23.65 -5.58
N SER A 346 -12.80 -24.15 -6.58
CA SER A 346 -13.81 -23.33 -7.25
C SER A 346 -14.95 -22.89 -6.32
N MET A 347 -15.22 -23.62 -5.24
CA MET A 347 -16.22 -23.16 -4.26
C MET A 347 -15.67 -22.07 -3.35
N VAL A 348 -14.38 -22.14 -2.99
CA VAL A 348 -13.71 -21.08 -2.24
C VAL A 348 -13.75 -19.78 -3.05
N GLU A 349 -13.40 -19.82 -4.34
CA GLU A 349 -13.29 -18.63 -5.19
C GLU A 349 -14.65 -17.98 -5.54
N TRP A 350 -15.69 -18.78 -5.79
CA TRP A 350 -16.89 -18.27 -6.45
C TRP A 350 -18.11 -18.10 -5.56
N THR A 351 -18.13 -18.70 -4.37
CA THR A 351 -19.36 -18.74 -3.56
C THR A 351 -19.53 -17.53 -2.64
N GLY A 352 -18.45 -16.80 -2.35
CA GLY A 352 -18.46 -15.65 -1.45
C GLY A 352 -18.68 -16.02 0.03
N PHE A 353 -18.45 -17.29 0.40
CA PHE A 353 -18.74 -17.76 1.75
C PHE A 353 -17.70 -17.33 2.79
N ASN A 354 -16.49 -16.95 2.38
CA ASN A 354 -15.48 -16.42 3.29
C ASN A 354 -15.89 -15.03 3.79
N GLU A 355 -16.36 -14.17 2.89
CA GLU A 355 -16.87 -12.83 3.22
C GLU A 355 -18.13 -12.91 4.09
N LEU A 356 -19.01 -13.88 3.81
CA LEU A 356 -20.16 -14.16 4.69
C LEU A 356 -19.73 -14.69 6.05
N ALA A 357 -18.66 -15.49 6.11
CA ALA A 357 -18.09 -15.97 7.37
C ALA A 357 -17.58 -14.81 8.22
N ASP A 358 -16.87 -13.85 7.61
CA ASP A 358 -16.45 -12.61 8.27
C ASP A 358 -17.65 -11.78 8.75
N GLU A 359 -18.68 -11.61 7.91
CA GLU A 359 -19.85 -10.79 8.26
C GLU A 359 -20.69 -11.41 9.40
N PHE A 360 -20.86 -12.73 9.40
CA PHE A 360 -21.81 -13.42 10.28
C PHE A 360 -21.15 -14.27 11.38
N GLY A 361 -19.83 -14.39 11.40
CA GLY A 361 -19.05 -15.09 12.42
C GLY A 361 -19.26 -16.60 12.44
N PHE A 362 -19.05 -17.27 11.29
CA PHE A 362 -19.06 -18.73 11.17
C PHE A 362 -17.81 -19.24 10.42
N ALA A 363 -17.46 -20.51 10.60
CA ALA A 363 -16.38 -21.15 9.84
C ALA A 363 -16.94 -21.89 8.61
N VAL A 364 -16.11 -22.05 7.59
CA VAL A 364 -16.47 -22.70 6.32
C VAL A 364 -15.52 -23.86 6.03
N CYS A 365 -16.09 -25.00 5.65
CA CYS A 365 -15.35 -26.12 5.12
C CYS A 365 -15.79 -26.41 3.68
N TYR A 366 -14.82 -26.49 2.78
CA TYR A 366 -14.98 -26.83 1.38
C TYR A 366 -14.30 -28.19 1.14
N PRO A 367 -15.02 -29.31 1.33
CA PRO A 367 -14.44 -30.63 1.12
C PRO A 367 -14.34 -30.97 -0.37
N GLN A 368 -13.28 -31.68 -0.76
CA GLN A 368 -13.07 -32.15 -2.14
C GLN A 368 -13.66 -33.55 -2.35
N GLY A 369 -14.51 -33.69 -3.36
CA GLY A 369 -15.03 -34.95 -3.86
C GLY A 369 -13.93 -35.83 -4.47
N THR A 370 -14.08 -37.16 -4.42
CA THR A 370 -13.19 -38.09 -5.15
C THR A 370 -13.35 -37.95 -6.66
N THR A 371 -12.43 -38.51 -7.44
CA THR A 371 -12.55 -38.59 -8.91
C THR A 371 -13.17 -39.91 -9.35
N ASP A 372 -14.06 -39.85 -10.34
CA ASP A 372 -14.67 -41.04 -10.94
C ASP A 372 -13.77 -41.69 -12.00
N ASP A 373 -14.23 -42.78 -12.61
CA ASP A 373 -13.53 -43.48 -13.70
C ASP A 373 -13.22 -42.61 -14.94
N SER A 374 -13.91 -41.47 -15.10
CA SER A 374 -13.66 -40.50 -16.17
C SER A 374 -12.67 -39.41 -15.76
N GLY A 375 -12.22 -39.40 -14.50
CA GLY A 375 -11.35 -38.38 -13.92
C GLY A 375 -12.09 -37.15 -13.40
N GLU A 376 -13.42 -37.21 -13.33
CA GLU A 376 -14.23 -36.06 -12.92
C GLU A 376 -14.49 -36.09 -11.41
N PRO A 377 -14.32 -34.97 -10.69
CA PRO A 377 -14.68 -34.90 -9.28
C PRO A 377 -16.18 -35.13 -9.04
N PHE A 378 -16.51 -35.91 -8.02
CA PHE A 378 -17.88 -36.28 -7.70
C PHE A 378 -18.08 -36.62 -6.22
N TRP A 379 -19.36 -36.77 -5.86
CA TRP A 379 -19.84 -37.32 -4.59
C TRP A 379 -20.69 -38.55 -4.87
N ASN A 380 -20.59 -39.58 -4.04
CA ASN A 380 -21.40 -40.79 -4.12
C ASN A 380 -22.83 -40.56 -3.59
N VAL A 381 -23.61 -39.81 -4.36
CA VAL A 381 -25.01 -39.42 -4.04
C VAL A 381 -26.04 -40.26 -4.81
N GLY A 382 -25.60 -41.32 -5.50
CA GLY A 382 -26.47 -42.24 -6.23
C GLY A 382 -26.80 -41.80 -7.67
N TYR A 383 -25.84 -41.22 -8.39
CA TYR A 383 -26.00 -40.95 -9.83
C TYR A 383 -26.28 -42.24 -10.61
N ALA A 384 -27.19 -42.18 -11.58
CA ALA A 384 -27.54 -43.34 -12.41
C ALA A 384 -26.38 -43.86 -13.28
N PHE A 385 -25.32 -43.06 -13.44
CA PHE A 385 -24.11 -43.43 -14.17
C PHE A 385 -22.94 -43.84 -13.24
N HIS A 386 -23.16 -43.88 -11.92
CA HIS A 386 -22.20 -44.29 -10.89
C HIS A 386 -22.72 -45.48 -10.07
N GLU A 387 -23.42 -46.43 -10.71
CA GLU A 387 -24.03 -47.60 -10.02
C GLU A 387 -23.00 -48.53 -9.35
N ASN A 388 -21.71 -48.40 -9.67
CA ASN A 388 -20.62 -49.21 -9.13
C ASN A 388 -19.64 -48.40 -8.26
N GLU A 389 -19.98 -47.16 -7.88
CA GLU A 389 -19.17 -46.36 -6.96
C GLU A 389 -19.51 -46.67 -5.49
N TYR A 390 -18.48 -46.87 -4.67
CA TYR A 390 -18.63 -47.28 -3.26
C TYR A 390 -17.89 -46.35 -2.29
N VAL A 391 -17.55 -45.13 -2.73
CA VAL A 391 -16.91 -44.10 -1.91
C VAL A 391 -17.82 -43.75 -0.72
N ASP A 392 -17.24 -43.67 0.48
CA ASP A 392 -17.95 -43.33 1.72
C ASP A 392 -17.76 -41.84 2.06
N ASP A 393 -18.50 -40.99 1.36
CA ASP A 393 -18.44 -39.54 1.61
C ASP A 393 -19.07 -39.14 2.96
N VAL A 394 -19.90 -40.00 3.55
CA VAL A 394 -20.50 -39.74 4.86
C VAL A 394 -19.45 -39.86 5.97
N GLU A 395 -18.56 -40.85 5.88
CA GLU A 395 -17.39 -40.98 6.77
C GLU A 395 -16.52 -39.73 6.68
N PHE A 396 -16.15 -39.32 5.46
CA PHE A 396 -15.31 -38.14 5.24
C PHE A 396 -15.92 -36.87 5.82
N VAL A 397 -17.14 -36.50 5.40
CA VAL A 397 -17.81 -35.28 5.89
C VAL A 397 -18.07 -35.34 7.39
N THR A 398 -18.33 -36.52 7.96
CA THR A 398 -18.47 -36.66 9.42
C THR A 398 -17.15 -36.51 10.15
N GLY A 399 -16.04 -36.95 9.56
CA GLY A 399 -14.69 -36.77 10.08
C GLY A 399 -14.27 -35.30 10.18
N LEU A 400 -14.74 -34.45 9.26
CA LEU A 400 -14.45 -33.01 9.25
C LEU A 400 -15.29 -32.18 10.22
N LYS A 401 -16.28 -32.76 10.91
CA LYS A 401 -17.14 -32.01 11.86
C LYS A 401 -16.42 -31.49 13.11
N GLY A 402 -15.19 -31.96 13.35
CA GLY A 402 -14.38 -31.56 14.50
C GLY A 402 -13.19 -30.69 14.13
N LEU A 403 -13.18 -30.15 12.90
CA LEU A 403 -12.29 -29.05 12.52
C LEU A 403 -12.54 -27.84 13.40
#